data_AF-A0A2N6PKQ7-F1
#
_entry.id   AF-A0A2N6PKQ7-F1
#
_cell.length_a   1.000
_cell.length_b   1.000
_cell.length_c   1.000
_cell.angle_alpha   90.00
_cell.angle_beta   90.00
_cell.angle_gamma   90.00
#
_symmetry.space_group_name_H-M   'P 1'
#
loop_
_entity.id
_entity.type
_entity.pdbx_description
1 polymer ?
#
loop_
_entity_poly.entity_id
_entity_poly.type
_entity_poly.pdbx_seq_one_letter_code
_entity_poly.pdbx_strand_id
1 'polypeptide(L)'
;MSNHSSSPHADEESPAVPLTQSGREGRSQRYSPRSAPTAQCFGRLNAGIADREGETSVTEEQSVPAATGNVPGPLFEEHPDLAAALEAGRITGEVGTPRENNLSHIHRFLDQERQFDFGVALTQEWDYAKVFALMVEKVGLRPDPAFTEGVDTISTERCIAALARFGDVLGSAVAAQARILFATGHPGGMLPVHMAFAQWAAAHGAEVISPDGYIAVPEIGGDLRRISGVWVWHQHGGVPHTHLAEPMAALLDELTTRGEEAPDLVVADHGWAGCAGTRGIRSIGFADCNDPALFVAEAQGQVEVSVPLDDDVVPQLYQPLIDFVLQIAAEHLDG
;
A
#
# COMPACT_ATOMS: atom_id res chain seq x y z
N MET A 1 -90.13 27.19 -4.55
CA MET A 1 -90.49 25.76 -4.58
C MET A 1 -89.45 25.00 -3.76
N SER A 2 -89.94 24.36 -2.70
CA SER A 2 -89.45 23.24 -1.87
C SER A 2 -87.95 22.92 -1.64
N ASN A 3 -87.62 23.00 -0.35
CA ASN A 3 -86.66 22.34 0.58
C ASN A 3 -85.98 20.97 0.31
N HIS A 4 -84.93 20.76 1.15
CA HIS A 4 -84.28 19.54 1.72
C HIS A 4 -82.94 19.08 1.09
N SER A 5 -81.92 18.59 1.80
CA SER A 5 -81.52 18.52 3.23
C SER A 5 -80.11 17.85 3.32
N SER A 6 -79.32 18.23 4.33
CA SER A 6 -78.34 17.41 5.11
C SER A 6 -76.98 16.89 4.54
N SER A 7 -75.91 17.23 5.28
CA SER A 7 -74.50 16.74 5.30
C SER A 7 -74.35 15.33 5.99
N PRO A 8 -73.17 14.88 6.51
CA PRO A 8 -71.74 14.85 6.10
C PRO A 8 -71.06 13.44 6.31
N HIS A 9 -69.80 13.26 5.92
CA HIS A 9 -68.81 12.29 6.48
C HIS A 9 -67.42 12.61 5.88
N ALA A 10 -66.25 12.43 6.50
CA ALA A 10 -65.73 12.43 7.86
C ALA A 10 -64.19 12.37 7.69
N ASP A 11 -63.46 12.95 8.63
CA ASP A 11 -61.99 12.92 8.76
C ASP A 11 -61.41 11.50 8.81
N GLU A 12 -60.15 11.34 8.39
CA GLU A 12 -59.12 10.61 9.17
C GLU A 12 -57.71 10.81 8.57
N GLU A 13 -56.95 11.71 9.20
CA GLU A 13 -55.50 11.61 9.28
C GLU A 13 -55.12 10.30 9.98
N SER A 14 -54.08 9.62 9.50
CA SER A 14 -53.42 8.53 10.23
C SER A 14 -51.92 8.80 10.36
N PRO A 15 -51.30 8.35 11.47
CA PRO A 15 -50.29 9.12 12.17
C PRO A 15 -48.86 8.59 11.97
N ALA A 16 -47.91 9.49 12.23
CA ALA A 16 -46.49 9.20 12.32
C ALA A 16 -46.18 8.17 13.43
N VAL A 17 -45.36 7.18 13.08
CA VAL A 17 -44.83 6.16 13.99
C VAL A 17 -43.62 6.73 14.76
N PRO A 18 -43.54 6.59 16.09
CA PRO A 18 -42.44 7.14 16.87
C PRO A 18 -41.20 6.24 16.82
N LEU A 19 -40.04 6.88 16.68
CA LEU A 19 -38.70 6.31 16.82
C LEU A 19 -38.47 5.81 18.26
N THR A 20 -38.27 4.51 18.42
CA THR A 20 -37.75 3.93 19.65
C THR A 20 -36.22 3.87 19.57
N GLN A 21 -35.56 4.70 20.38
CA GLN A 21 -34.14 4.60 20.66
C GLN A 21 -33.90 3.32 21.48
N SER A 22 -33.20 2.35 20.88
CA SER A 22 -32.56 1.27 21.63
C SER A 22 -31.06 1.55 21.67
N GLY A 23 -30.55 1.66 22.90
CA GLY A 23 -29.14 1.92 23.17
C GLY A 23 -28.26 0.77 22.70
N ARG A 24 -27.19 1.12 22.00
CA ARG A 24 -25.99 0.28 21.90
C ARG A 24 -24.85 1.00 22.57
N GLU A 25 -24.34 0.38 23.62
CA GLU A 25 -23.16 0.78 24.37
C GLU A 25 -21.94 0.78 23.43
N GLY A 26 -21.43 1.97 23.12
CA GLY A 26 -20.15 2.15 22.46
C GLY A 26 -19.03 1.83 23.44
N ARG A 27 -18.44 0.64 23.34
CA ARG A 27 -17.23 0.28 24.08
C ARG A 27 -16.03 0.96 23.43
N SER A 28 -15.76 2.20 23.82
CA SER A 28 -14.50 2.90 23.55
C SER A 28 -13.33 2.09 24.15
N GLN A 29 -12.55 1.42 23.31
CA GLN A 29 -11.24 0.93 23.70
C GLN A 29 -10.29 2.13 23.75
N ARG A 30 -9.98 2.58 24.96
CA ARG A 30 -8.93 3.58 25.19
C ARG A 30 -7.58 2.86 25.07
N TYR A 31 -6.81 3.22 24.06
CA TYR A 31 -5.40 2.84 23.99
C TYR A 31 -4.63 3.59 25.09
N SER A 32 -3.87 2.86 25.90
CA SER A 32 -3.07 3.41 27.00
C SER A 32 -1.60 3.11 26.71
N PRO A 33 -0.71 4.10 26.55
CA PRO A 33 0.69 3.84 26.24
C PRO A 33 1.40 3.34 27.50
N ARG A 34 1.96 2.12 27.45
CA ARG A 34 2.89 1.63 28.47
C ARG A 34 4.34 1.87 28.04
N SER A 35 5.10 2.37 29.00
CA SER A 35 6.49 2.80 28.96
C SER A 35 7.48 1.71 28.51
N ALA A 36 8.47 2.09 27.70
CA ALA A 36 9.60 1.27 27.30
C ALA A 36 10.58 1.02 28.48
N PRO A 37 11.21 -0.17 28.58
CA PRO A 37 12.34 -0.40 29.47
C PRO A 37 13.68 -0.09 28.79
N THR A 38 14.53 0.55 29.57
CA THR A 38 15.90 1.01 29.29
C THR A 38 16.87 -0.16 29.08
N ALA A 39 17.63 -0.14 27.97
CA ALA A 39 18.75 -1.05 27.75
C ALA A 39 20.01 -0.56 28.50
N GLN A 40 20.57 -1.42 29.35
CA GLN A 40 21.91 -1.24 29.93
C GLN A 40 22.94 -2.09 29.20
N CYS A 41 24.12 -1.50 29.04
CA CYS A 41 25.19 -1.91 28.17
C CYS A 41 26.38 -2.48 28.96
N PHE A 42 27.11 -3.40 28.30
CA PHE A 42 28.52 -3.81 28.46
C PHE A 42 29.02 -4.64 29.66
N GLY A 43 29.75 -5.70 29.30
CA GLY A 43 30.78 -6.36 30.11
C GLY A 43 31.52 -7.47 29.34
N ARG A 44 32.63 -7.11 28.65
CA ARG A 44 33.61 -8.03 28.05
C ARG A 44 34.44 -8.74 29.13
N LEU A 45 34.86 -9.99 28.89
CA LEU A 45 36.13 -10.54 29.40
C LEU A 45 36.75 -11.51 28.39
N ASN A 46 38.03 -11.27 28.08
CA ASN A 46 38.95 -12.10 27.28
C ASN A 46 39.84 -12.93 28.23
N ALA A 47 40.15 -14.17 27.82
CA ALA A 47 41.41 -14.93 28.04
C ALA A 47 41.15 -16.35 27.48
N GLY A 48 42.02 -17.05 26.76
CA GLY A 48 43.44 -16.94 26.43
C GLY A 48 43.96 -18.37 26.20
N ILE A 49 45.14 -18.45 25.57
CA ILE A 49 46.08 -19.59 25.50
C ILE A 49 46.08 -20.40 24.20
N ALA A 50 47.31 -20.46 23.67
CA ALA A 50 47.80 -21.03 22.43
C ALA A 50 48.04 -22.54 22.51
N ASP A 51 48.16 -23.19 21.34
CA ASP A 51 49.20 -24.21 21.15
C ASP A 51 49.61 -24.38 19.69
N ARG A 52 50.84 -24.86 19.55
CA ARG A 52 51.75 -24.82 18.39
C ARG A 52 51.61 -25.98 17.40
N GLU A 53 51.95 -25.62 16.16
CA GLU A 53 52.79 -26.32 15.15
C GLU A 53 52.33 -27.62 14.47
N GLY A 54 52.43 -27.57 13.14
CA GLY A 54 52.31 -28.68 12.20
C GLY A 54 52.55 -28.19 10.77
N GLU A 55 53.82 -27.99 10.41
CA GLU A 55 54.27 -27.73 9.03
C GLU A 55 54.10 -28.98 8.16
N THR A 56 53.40 -28.84 7.03
CA THR A 56 53.60 -29.69 5.85
C THR A 56 53.53 -28.83 4.59
N SER A 57 54.65 -28.85 3.86
CA SER A 57 54.87 -28.21 2.57
C SER A 57 53.92 -28.72 1.49
N VAL A 58 53.20 -27.81 0.83
CA VAL A 58 52.58 -28.05 -0.48
C VAL A 58 52.93 -26.88 -1.40
N THR A 59 53.34 -27.27 -2.60
CA THR A 59 53.89 -26.49 -3.70
C THR A 59 53.02 -25.31 -4.14
N GLU A 60 53.68 -24.17 -4.40
CA GLU A 60 53.11 -22.97 -5.02
C GLU A 60 52.50 -23.29 -6.40
N GLU A 61 51.18 -23.22 -6.47
CA GLU A 61 50.46 -23.00 -7.72
C GLU A 61 50.06 -21.52 -7.72
N GLN A 62 50.57 -20.75 -8.69
CA GLN A 62 50.31 -19.32 -8.83
C GLN A 62 48.80 -19.08 -8.99
N SER A 63 48.14 -18.67 -7.91
CA SER A 63 46.76 -18.20 -7.95
C SER A 63 46.74 -16.78 -8.52
N VAL A 64 46.05 -16.64 -9.64
CA VAL A 64 45.63 -15.34 -10.18
C VAL A 64 44.77 -14.66 -9.10
N PRO A 65 45.01 -13.39 -8.73
CA PRO A 65 44.19 -12.75 -7.71
C PRO A 65 42.77 -12.63 -8.26
N ALA A 66 41.84 -13.38 -7.66
CA ALA A 66 40.42 -13.13 -7.84
C ALA A 66 40.16 -11.70 -7.37
N ALA A 67 39.74 -10.84 -8.29
CA ALA A 67 39.19 -9.55 -7.92
C ALA A 67 38.05 -9.83 -6.94
N THR A 68 38.25 -9.50 -5.67
CA THR A 68 37.17 -9.38 -4.69
C THR A 68 36.38 -8.16 -5.10
N GLY A 69 35.55 -8.32 -6.14
CA GLY A 69 34.45 -7.42 -6.39
C GLY A 69 33.63 -7.41 -5.11
N ASN A 70 33.56 -6.25 -4.48
CA ASN A 70 32.67 -6.02 -3.37
C ASN A 70 31.26 -6.31 -3.90
N VAL A 71 30.71 -7.48 -3.60
CA VAL A 71 29.29 -7.74 -3.86
C VAL A 71 28.57 -6.77 -2.94
N PRO A 72 27.77 -5.83 -3.46
CA PRO A 72 27.00 -4.93 -2.61
C PRO A 72 26.22 -5.76 -1.58
N GLY A 73 26.13 -5.24 -0.35
CA GLY A 73 25.34 -5.90 0.68
C GLY A 73 23.86 -5.87 0.32
N PRO A 74 22.98 -6.51 1.10
CA PRO A 74 21.55 -6.24 1.02
C PRO A 74 21.31 -4.72 1.15
N LEU A 75 20.47 -4.12 0.29
CA LEU A 75 20.20 -2.66 0.30
C LEU A 75 19.83 -2.13 1.70
N PHE A 76 19.15 -2.94 2.51
CA PHE A 76 18.84 -2.61 3.90
C PHE A 76 20.10 -2.30 4.74
N GLU A 77 21.19 -3.03 4.55
CA GLU A 77 22.46 -2.78 5.23
C GLU A 77 23.17 -1.52 4.72
N GLU A 78 22.88 -1.12 3.48
CA GLU A 78 23.40 0.10 2.86
C GLU A 78 22.64 1.36 3.31
N HIS A 79 21.39 1.19 3.78
CA HIS A 79 20.51 2.27 4.22
C HIS A 79 20.04 2.12 5.69
N PRO A 80 20.95 2.05 6.68
CA PRO A 80 20.60 1.80 8.08
C PRO A 80 19.74 2.91 8.71
N ASP A 81 19.91 4.16 8.28
CA ASP A 81 19.11 5.29 8.79
C ASP A 81 17.66 5.22 8.29
N LEU A 82 17.44 4.82 7.04
CA LEU A 82 16.10 4.57 6.49
C LEU A 82 15.44 3.40 7.23
N ALA A 83 16.15 2.28 7.36
CA ALA A 83 15.68 1.12 8.10
C ALA A 83 15.23 1.48 9.52
N ALA A 84 16.07 2.20 10.26
CA ALA A 84 15.75 2.64 11.62
C ALA A 84 14.53 3.58 11.64
N ALA A 85 14.39 4.47 10.66
CA ALA A 85 13.24 5.37 10.57
C ALA A 85 11.93 4.64 10.26
N LEU A 86 11.93 3.67 9.34
CA LEU A 86 10.75 2.86 9.00
C LEU A 86 10.27 2.05 10.21
N GLU A 87 11.18 1.41 10.94
CA GLU A 87 10.84 0.63 12.14
C GLU A 87 10.40 1.53 13.31
N ALA A 88 11.08 2.66 13.54
CA ALA A 88 10.70 3.62 14.57
C ALA A 88 9.30 4.22 14.30
N GLY A 89 8.96 4.42 13.02
CA GLY A 89 7.65 4.88 12.59
C GLY A 89 6.57 3.80 12.58
N ARG A 90 6.92 2.53 12.81
CA ARG A 90 6.05 1.35 12.62
C ARG A 90 5.48 1.20 11.22
N ILE A 91 6.20 1.74 10.22
CA ILE A 91 5.92 1.49 8.80
C ILE A 91 6.33 0.06 8.45
N THR A 92 7.41 -0.43 9.08
CA THR A 92 7.90 -1.80 9.00
C THR A 92 8.28 -2.32 10.39
N GLY A 93 8.76 -3.56 10.47
CA GLY A 93 9.04 -4.23 11.73
C GLY A 93 7.76 -4.78 12.34
N GLU A 94 7.54 -4.54 13.64
CA GLU A 94 6.27 -4.86 14.31
C GLU A 94 5.23 -3.75 14.05
N VAL A 95 4.18 -4.08 13.30
CA VAL A 95 3.20 -3.11 12.77
C VAL A 95 1.88 -3.12 13.55
N GLY A 96 1.00 -2.15 13.26
CA GLY A 96 -0.29 -1.99 13.96
C GLY A 96 -1.30 -3.09 13.60
N THR A 97 -1.22 -3.61 12.39
CA THR A 97 -2.13 -4.63 11.85
C THR A 97 -1.84 -6.01 12.48
N PRO A 98 -2.84 -6.63 13.15
CA PRO A 98 -2.61 -7.88 13.87
C PRO A 98 -2.72 -9.11 12.97
N ARG A 99 -2.08 -10.21 13.38
CA ARG A 99 -2.05 -11.50 12.70
C ARG A 99 -3.43 -12.02 12.36
N GLU A 100 -4.39 -11.99 13.29
CA GLU A 100 -5.75 -12.46 13.04
C GLU A 100 -6.45 -11.68 11.92
N ASN A 101 -6.08 -10.41 11.71
CA ASN A 101 -6.58 -9.60 10.61
C ASN A 101 -5.96 -10.03 9.27
N ASN A 102 -4.64 -10.25 9.24
CA ASN A 102 -3.94 -10.80 8.08
C ASN A 102 -4.57 -12.12 7.62
N LEU A 103 -4.78 -13.07 8.54
CA LEU A 103 -5.36 -14.38 8.21
C LEU A 103 -6.80 -14.25 7.70
N SER A 104 -7.60 -13.39 8.35
CA SER A 104 -8.97 -13.10 7.93
C SER A 104 -9.00 -12.53 6.50
N HIS A 105 -8.17 -11.54 6.20
CA HIS A 105 -8.18 -10.88 4.90
C HIS A 105 -7.69 -11.79 3.77
N ILE A 106 -6.77 -12.74 4.04
CA ILE A 106 -6.44 -13.81 3.08
C ILE A 106 -7.68 -14.60 2.68
N HIS A 107 -8.52 -15.00 3.65
CA HIS A 107 -9.76 -15.72 3.35
C HIS A 107 -10.74 -14.85 2.55
N ARG A 108 -10.95 -13.60 2.95
CA ARG A 108 -11.89 -12.67 2.27
C ARG A 108 -11.44 -12.35 0.84
N PHE A 109 -10.14 -12.23 0.61
CA PHE A 109 -9.56 -12.11 -0.72
C PHE A 109 -9.82 -13.37 -1.57
N LEU A 110 -9.60 -14.56 -1.02
CA LEU A 110 -9.86 -15.83 -1.73
C LEU A 110 -11.34 -16.03 -2.05
N ASP A 111 -12.22 -15.55 -1.17
CA ASP A 111 -13.67 -15.51 -1.40
C ASP A 111 -14.09 -14.39 -2.39
N GLN A 112 -13.12 -13.61 -2.89
CA GLN A 112 -13.31 -12.47 -3.79
C GLN A 112 -14.37 -11.50 -3.24
N GLU A 113 -14.33 -11.26 -1.93
CA GLU A 113 -15.18 -10.27 -1.31
C GLU A 113 -14.85 -8.89 -1.85
N ARG A 114 -15.89 -8.16 -2.23
CA ARG A 114 -15.80 -6.76 -2.62
C ARG A 114 -15.10 -5.96 -1.50
N GLN A 115 -14.05 -5.21 -1.85
CA GLN A 115 -13.08 -4.51 -0.97
C GLN A 115 -11.83 -5.31 -0.56
N PHE A 116 -11.76 -6.61 -0.82
CA PHE A 116 -10.57 -7.42 -0.53
C PHE A 116 -9.91 -7.93 -1.80
N ASP A 117 -10.63 -7.91 -2.92
CA ASP A 117 -10.16 -8.30 -4.25
C ASP A 117 -9.31 -7.22 -4.95
N PHE A 118 -9.49 -5.95 -4.58
CA PHE A 118 -8.87 -4.77 -5.20
C PHE A 118 -9.14 -4.67 -6.72
N GLY A 119 -10.21 -5.31 -7.19
CA GLY A 119 -10.48 -5.46 -8.62
C GLY A 119 -9.42 -6.28 -9.37
N VAL A 120 -8.62 -7.08 -8.67
CA VAL A 120 -7.60 -7.97 -9.22
C VAL A 120 -8.25 -9.22 -9.82
N ALA A 121 -8.16 -9.40 -11.13
CA ALA A 121 -8.61 -10.62 -11.77
C ALA A 121 -7.60 -11.75 -11.58
N LEU A 122 -7.98 -12.84 -10.91
CA LEU A 122 -7.10 -14.01 -10.73
C LEU A 122 -6.87 -14.75 -12.06
N THR A 123 -5.60 -14.94 -12.42
CA THR A 123 -5.20 -15.62 -13.68
C THR A 123 -4.74 -17.07 -13.45
N GLN A 124 -4.69 -17.51 -12.19
CA GLN A 124 -4.36 -18.86 -11.78
C GLN A 124 -5.08 -19.21 -10.47
N GLU A 125 -5.07 -20.50 -10.12
CA GLU A 125 -5.64 -20.97 -8.86
C GLU A 125 -4.78 -20.58 -7.65
N TRP A 126 -5.38 -19.81 -6.75
CA TRP A 126 -4.83 -19.45 -5.46
C TRP A 126 -5.56 -20.19 -4.36
N ASP A 127 -4.80 -20.69 -3.39
CA ASP A 127 -5.32 -21.24 -2.15
C ASP A 127 -4.66 -20.53 -0.97
N TYR A 128 -5.17 -20.78 0.23
CA TYR A 128 -4.67 -20.15 1.45
C TYR A 128 -3.17 -20.37 1.65
N ALA A 129 -2.66 -21.58 1.39
CA ALA A 129 -1.26 -21.90 1.61
C ALA A 129 -0.34 -21.11 0.65
N LYS A 130 -0.73 -20.99 -0.62
CA LYS A 130 -0.02 -20.20 -1.62
C LYS A 130 -0.03 -18.71 -1.28
N VAL A 131 -1.19 -18.16 -0.92
CA VAL A 131 -1.29 -16.73 -0.57
C VAL A 131 -0.51 -16.43 0.71
N PHE A 132 -0.64 -17.27 1.75
CA PHE A 132 0.11 -17.08 2.99
C PHE A 132 1.63 -17.17 2.75
N ALA A 133 2.10 -18.16 1.99
CA ALA A 133 3.52 -18.27 1.63
C ALA A 133 4.01 -17.05 0.85
N LEU A 134 3.20 -16.55 -0.10
CA LEU A 134 3.48 -15.32 -0.83
C LEU A 134 3.59 -14.12 0.11
N MET A 135 2.70 -13.97 1.09
CA MET A 135 2.76 -12.86 2.04
C MET A 135 3.99 -12.94 2.96
N VAL A 136 4.40 -14.14 3.38
CA VAL A 136 5.68 -14.33 4.08
C VAL A 136 6.88 -13.93 3.20
N GLU A 137 6.82 -14.24 1.90
CA GLU A 137 7.87 -13.95 0.92
C GLU A 137 7.91 -12.50 0.44
N LYS A 138 6.78 -11.83 0.23
CA LYS A 138 6.74 -10.48 -0.34
C LYS A 138 6.66 -9.42 0.74
N VAL A 139 5.91 -9.68 1.80
CA VAL A 139 5.65 -8.73 2.87
C VAL A 139 6.56 -8.97 4.07
N GLY A 140 6.79 -10.22 4.42
CA GLY A 140 7.55 -10.58 5.62
C GLY A 140 6.70 -10.78 6.87
N LEU A 141 5.49 -11.32 6.67
CA LEU A 141 4.70 -11.86 7.79
C LEU A 141 5.51 -12.90 8.57
N ARG A 142 5.22 -13.06 9.88
CA ARG A 142 5.82 -14.16 10.65
C ARG A 142 5.51 -15.52 9.99
N PRO A 143 6.52 -16.37 9.75
CA PRO A 143 6.36 -17.56 8.91
C PRO A 143 5.66 -18.73 9.61
N ASP A 144 5.57 -18.72 10.95
CA ASP A 144 4.95 -19.81 11.71
C ASP A 144 3.44 -19.88 11.47
N PRO A 145 2.91 -20.94 10.83
CA PRO A 145 1.46 -21.07 10.61
C PRO A 145 0.67 -21.34 11.90
N ALA A 146 1.34 -21.77 12.98
CA ALA A 146 0.72 -21.95 14.29
C ALA A 146 0.55 -20.62 15.04
N PHE A 147 1.22 -19.54 14.58
CA PHE A 147 1.03 -18.19 15.09
C PHE A 147 -0.21 -17.57 14.46
N THR A 148 -1.34 -17.62 15.19
CA THR A 148 -2.67 -17.22 14.70
C THR A 148 -3.23 -15.94 15.31
N GLU A 149 -2.60 -15.37 16.34
CA GLU A 149 -3.07 -14.15 17.02
C GLU A 149 -1.91 -13.29 17.52
N GLY A 150 -2.08 -11.96 17.54
CA GLY A 150 -1.12 -11.00 18.08
C GLY A 150 -0.57 -10.02 17.05
N VAL A 151 0.42 -9.21 17.45
CA VAL A 151 1.16 -8.31 16.54
C VAL A 151 1.72 -9.11 15.36
N ASP A 152 1.87 -8.57 14.15
CA ASP A 152 2.56 -9.23 13.04
C ASP A 152 3.70 -8.35 12.51
N THR A 153 4.32 -8.74 11.39
CA THR A 153 5.48 -8.03 10.84
C THR A 153 5.37 -7.69 9.36
N ILE A 154 5.96 -6.55 9.02
CA ILE A 154 6.42 -6.22 7.67
C ILE A 154 7.93 -6.21 7.69
N SER A 155 8.57 -6.92 6.76
CA SER A 155 10.04 -6.95 6.68
C SER A 155 10.57 -5.62 6.15
N THR A 156 11.40 -4.95 6.94
CA THR A 156 12.09 -3.71 6.55
C THR A 156 12.99 -3.94 5.33
N GLU A 157 13.66 -5.09 5.25
CA GLU A 157 14.49 -5.46 4.09
C GLU A 157 13.65 -5.56 2.81
N ARG A 158 12.52 -6.28 2.85
CA ARG A 158 11.63 -6.44 1.70
C ARG A 158 11.01 -5.10 1.27
N CYS A 159 10.65 -4.26 2.24
CA CYS A 159 10.15 -2.91 1.99
C CYS A 159 11.19 -2.06 1.24
N ILE A 160 12.42 -1.94 1.75
CA ILE A 160 13.49 -1.15 1.10
C ILE A 160 13.81 -1.67 -0.31
N ALA A 161 13.90 -2.98 -0.48
CA ALA A 161 14.12 -3.56 -1.81
C ALA A 161 12.97 -3.26 -2.79
N ALA A 162 11.72 -3.30 -2.33
CA ALA A 162 10.57 -2.93 -3.15
C ALA A 162 10.53 -1.42 -3.45
N LEU A 163 10.91 -0.57 -2.49
CA LEU A 163 11.02 0.89 -2.69
C LEU A 163 12.08 1.25 -3.73
N ALA A 164 13.21 0.56 -3.76
CA ALA A 164 14.22 0.75 -4.80
C ALA A 164 13.66 0.43 -6.19
N ARG A 165 13.03 -0.75 -6.35
CA ARG A 165 12.34 -1.11 -7.61
C ARG A 165 11.26 -0.10 -8.00
N PHE A 166 10.50 0.40 -7.02
CA PHE A 166 9.48 1.43 -7.24
C PHE A 166 10.11 2.73 -7.77
N GLY A 167 11.21 3.17 -7.14
CA GLY A 167 12.00 4.33 -7.58
C GLY A 167 12.52 4.18 -8.99
N ASP A 168 13.04 2.99 -9.35
CA ASP A 168 13.50 2.69 -10.72
C ASP A 168 12.39 2.82 -11.75
N VAL A 169 11.21 2.26 -11.48
CA VAL A 169 10.05 2.34 -12.38
C VAL A 169 9.58 3.77 -12.54
N LEU A 170 9.46 4.51 -11.43
CA LEU A 170 9.05 5.91 -11.44
C LEU A 170 10.07 6.78 -12.20
N GLY A 171 11.36 6.64 -11.89
CA GLY A 171 12.45 7.38 -12.52
C GLY A 171 12.51 7.14 -14.02
N SER A 172 12.44 5.88 -14.45
CA SER A 172 12.41 5.51 -15.86
C SER A 172 11.21 6.09 -16.61
N ALA A 173 10.01 6.06 -16.00
CA ALA A 173 8.82 6.67 -16.60
C ALA A 173 8.95 8.19 -16.72
N VAL A 174 9.51 8.86 -15.70
CA VAL A 174 9.72 10.31 -15.72
C VAL A 174 10.80 10.72 -16.73
N ALA A 175 11.90 9.99 -16.84
CA ALA A 175 12.93 10.20 -17.86
C ALA A 175 12.37 10.07 -19.29
N ALA A 176 11.40 9.16 -19.48
CA ALA A 176 10.67 9.01 -20.74
C ALA A 176 9.58 10.07 -20.96
N GLN A 177 9.40 11.02 -20.04
CA GLN A 177 8.33 12.03 -20.04
C GLN A 177 6.93 11.41 -20.16
N ALA A 178 6.72 10.26 -19.52
CA ALA A 178 5.50 9.46 -19.61
C ALA A 178 4.25 10.19 -19.05
N ARG A 179 3.07 9.70 -19.45
CA ARG A 179 1.76 10.08 -18.88
C ARG A 179 1.50 9.25 -17.62
N ILE A 180 1.57 9.87 -16.45
CA ILE A 180 1.49 9.20 -15.15
C ILE A 180 0.22 9.61 -14.41
N LEU A 181 -0.54 8.62 -13.95
CA LEU A 181 -1.71 8.81 -13.10
C LEU A 181 -1.37 8.45 -11.66
N PHE A 182 -1.56 9.41 -10.75
CA PHE A 182 -1.40 9.20 -9.31
C PHE A 182 -2.77 9.12 -8.63
N ALA A 183 -2.98 8.12 -7.79
CA ALA A 183 -4.25 7.96 -7.06
C ALA A 183 -4.06 7.26 -5.71
N THR A 184 -5.01 7.43 -4.79
CA THR A 184 -4.97 6.73 -3.50
C THR A 184 -6.35 6.38 -2.96
N GLY A 185 -6.46 5.15 -2.44
CA GLY A 185 -7.55 4.67 -1.61
C GLY A 185 -7.32 4.92 -0.12
N HIS A 186 -6.11 5.28 0.30
CA HIS A 186 -5.74 5.50 1.70
C HIS A 186 -5.32 6.95 2.00
N PRO A 187 -6.19 7.95 1.81
CA PRO A 187 -5.79 9.36 1.84
C PRO A 187 -5.34 9.87 3.21
N GLY A 188 -5.65 9.15 4.30
CA GLY A 188 -5.20 9.49 5.65
C GLY A 188 -3.69 9.40 5.82
N GLY A 189 -3.07 8.38 5.23
CA GLY A 189 -1.62 8.10 5.31
C GLY A 189 -0.88 8.39 4.01
N MET A 190 -1.40 7.89 2.88
CA MET A 190 -0.67 7.79 1.62
C MET A 190 -0.82 8.98 0.69
N LEU A 191 -1.81 9.84 0.89
CA LEU A 191 -2.00 11.02 0.03
C LEU A 191 -0.75 11.93 -0.03
N PRO A 192 -0.09 12.29 1.09
CA PRO A 192 1.12 13.10 1.04
C PRO A 192 2.30 12.42 0.32
N VAL A 193 2.40 11.09 0.38
CA VAL A 193 3.42 10.30 -0.34
C VAL A 193 3.23 10.43 -1.85
N HIS A 194 2.01 10.14 -2.34
CA HIS A 194 1.69 10.28 -3.75
C HIS A 194 1.78 11.73 -4.25
N MET A 195 1.44 12.71 -3.41
CA MET A 195 1.58 14.13 -3.75
C MET A 195 3.04 14.52 -3.99
N ALA A 196 3.97 14.02 -3.16
CA ALA A 196 5.39 14.26 -3.34
C ALA A 196 5.89 13.68 -4.66
N PHE A 197 5.48 12.45 -5.00
CA PHE A 197 5.85 11.81 -6.27
C PHE A 197 5.24 12.52 -7.48
N ALA A 198 3.96 12.91 -7.42
CA ALA A 198 3.30 13.65 -8.48
C ALA A 198 3.97 15.02 -8.72
N GLN A 199 4.29 15.74 -7.64
CA GLN A 199 4.99 17.02 -7.73
C GLN A 199 6.39 16.86 -8.35
N TRP A 200 7.14 15.84 -7.91
CA TRP A 200 8.47 15.56 -8.43
C TRP A 200 8.43 15.17 -9.92
N ALA A 201 7.51 14.27 -10.30
CA ALA A 201 7.35 13.84 -11.69
C ALA A 201 7.01 15.02 -12.62
N ALA A 202 6.06 15.86 -12.23
CA ALA A 202 5.70 17.06 -12.99
C ALA A 202 6.87 18.05 -13.10
N ALA A 203 7.64 18.23 -12.04
CA ALA A 203 8.80 19.13 -12.04
C ALA A 203 9.92 18.67 -13.00
N HIS A 204 9.97 17.38 -13.31
CA HIS A 204 10.96 16.78 -14.22
C HIS A 204 10.37 16.43 -15.59
N GLY A 205 9.18 16.95 -15.93
CA GLY A 205 8.66 16.97 -17.28
C GLY A 205 7.78 15.78 -17.68
N ALA A 206 7.43 14.90 -16.75
CA ALA A 206 6.37 13.91 -16.98
C ALA A 206 4.98 14.57 -16.96
N GLU A 207 4.03 14.01 -17.72
CA GLU A 207 2.65 14.49 -17.71
C GLU A 207 1.89 13.84 -16.55
N VAL A 208 1.53 14.62 -15.53
CA VAL A 208 0.63 14.15 -14.47
C VAL A 208 -0.82 14.26 -14.95
N ILE A 209 -1.50 13.13 -15.11
CA ILE A 209 -2.82 13.05 -15.73
C ILE A 209 -3.85 13.82 -14.91
N SER A 210 -4.41 14.86 -15.54
CA SER A 210 -5.18 15.88 -14.85
C SER A 210 -6.43 16.37 -15.61
N PRO A 211 -7.27 15.49 -16.20
CA PRO A 211 -8.46 15.93 -16.91
C PRO A 211 -9.35 16.82 -16.02
N ASP A 212 -9.90 17.88 -16.62
CA ASP A 212 -10.80 18.81 -15.93
C ASP A 212 -12.24 18.30 -15.96
N GLY A 213 -13.05 18.71 -14.98
CA GLY A 213 -14.48 18.41 -14.95
C GLY A 213 -14.86 17.30 -13.97
N TYR A 214 -16.17 17.09 -13.86
CA TYR A 214 -16.76 16.19 -12.88
C TYR A 214 -16.71 14.74 -13.36
N ILE A 215 -16.28 13.83 -12.49
CA ILE A 215 -16.25 12.39 -12.75
C ILE A 215 -17.04 11.71 -11.63
N ALA A 216 -18.21 11.19 -11.95
CA ALA A 216 -19.04 10.47 -10.99
C ALA A 216 -18.49 9.07 -10.75
N VAL A 217 -18.78 8.49 -9.58
CA VAL A 217 -18.60 7.04 -9.35
C VAL A 217 -19.97 6.40 -9.13
N PRO A 218 -20.72 6.04 -10.20
CA PRO A 218 -22.14 5.74 -10.09
C PRO A 218 -22.46 4.54 -9.18
N GLU A 219 -21.59 3.52 -9.19
CA GLU A 219 -21.84 2.25 -8.50
C GLU A 219 -21.81 2.39 -6.97
N ILE A 220 -20.97 3.28 -6.46
CA ILE A 220 -20.77 3.48 -5.01
C ILE A 220 -21.16 4.89 -4.55
N GLY A 221 -21.57 5.74 -5.50
CA GLY A 221 -21.85 7.15 -5.29
C GLY A 221 -20.59 8.00 -5.09
N GLY A 222 -20.79 9.31 -5.01
CA GLY A 222 -19.70 10.27 -4.89
C GLY A 222 -19.06 10.64 -6.22
N ASP A 223 -17.91 11.29 -6.14
CA ASP A 223 -17.17 11.84 -7.26
C ASP A 223 -15.66 11.68 -7.07
N LEU A 224 -14.91 11.76 -8.16
CA LEU A 224 -13.46 11.80 -8.10
C LEU A 224 -12.99 13.24 -7.99
N ARG A 225 -12.05 13.47 -7.09
CA ARG A 225 -11.37 14.76 -6.92
C ARG A 225 -9.89 14.58 -7.08
N ARG A 226 -9.23 15.68 -7.46
CA ARG A 226 -7.78 15.75 -7.53
C ARG A 226 -7.26 16.72 -6.49
N ILE A 227 -6.33 16.27 -5.66
CA ILE A 227 -5.64 17.09 -4.66
C ILE A 227 -4.14 17.03 -5.00
N SER A 228 -3.57 18.15 -5.42
CA SER A 228 -2.14 18.27 -5.77
C SER A 228 -1.62 17.17 -6.69
N GLY A 229 -2.36 16.87 -7.76
CA GLY A 229 -1.98 15.86 -8.75
C GLY A 229 -2.43 14.43 -8.45
N VAL A 230 -3.01 14.17 -7.27
CA VAL A 230 -3.44 12.83 -6.85
C VAL A 230 -4.96 12.71 -6.87
N TRP A 231 -5.45 11.66 -7.51
CA TRP A 231 -6.88 11.31 -7.55
C TRP A 231 -7.32 10.61 -6.27
N VAL A 232 -8.46 11.04 -5.75
CA VAL A 232 -9.10 10.52 -4.54
C VAL A 232 -10.59 10.38 -4.77
N TRP A 233 -11.21 9.39 -4.11
CA TRP A 233 -12.66 9.29 -4.06
C TRP A 233 -13.20 10.27 -3.02
N HIS A 234 -14.20 11.05 -3.40
CA HIS A 234 -14.89 11.97 -2.51
C HIS A 234 -16.33 11.51 -2.29
N GLN A 235 -16.73 11.49 -1.02
CA GLN A 235 -18.09 11.20 -0.63
C GLN A 235 -18.48 12.01 0.61
N HIS A 236 -19.69 12.56 0.61
CA HIS A 236 -20.28 13.27 1.77
C HIS A 236 -19.39 14.37 2.40
N GLY A 237 -18.60 15.07 1.59
CA GLY A 237 -17.73 16.16 2.06
C GLY A 237 -16.35 15.72 2.54
N GLY A 238 -16.02 14.43 2.47
CA GLY A 238 -14.73 13.86 2.85
C GLY A 238 -14.08 13.06 1.73
N VAL A 239 -12.85 12.63 2.01
CA VAL A 239 -12.07 11.69 1.18
C VAL A 239 -11.91 10.39 1.98
N PRO A 240 -12.91 9.48 1.95
CA PRO A 240 -12.87 8.27 2.78
C PRO A 240 -11.78 7.32 2.33
N HIS A 241 -11.27 6.55 3.28
CA HIS A 241 -10.49 5.35 3.00
C HIS A 241 -11.35 4.33 2.23
N THR A 242 -10.77 3.70 1.21
CA THR A 242 -11.44 2.72 0.37
C THR A 242 -10.48 1.74 -0.30
N HIS A 243 -10.86 0.46 -0.32
CA HIS A 243 -10.19 -0.59 -1.08
C HIS A 243 -10.90 -0.89 -2.42
N LEU A 244 -11.97 -0.15 -2.73
CA LEU A 244 -12.81 -0.36 -3.90
C LEU A 244 -12.07 -0.02 -5.20
N ALA A 245 -12.32 -0.79 -6.25
CA ALA A 245 -11.74 -0.61 -7.59
C ALA A 245 -12.54 0.38 -8.45
N GLU A 246 -13.82 0.58 -8.11
CA GLU A 246 -14.80 1.38 -8.81
C GLU A 246 -14.34 2.84 -9.07
N PRO A 247 -13.65 3.53 -8.14
CA PRO A 247 -13.09 4.85 -8.41
C PRO A 247 -12.08 4.86 -9.56
N MET A 248 -11.14 3.90 -9.61
CA MET A 248 -10.18 3.79 -10.71
C MET A 248 -10.87 3.41 -12.01
N ALA A 249 -11.81 2.47 -11.96
CA ALA A 249 -12.60 2.08 -13.12
C ALA A 249 -13.30 3.30 -13.75
N ALA A 250 -13.99 4.10 -12.94
CA ALA A 250 -14.67 5.31 -13.38
C ALA A 250 -13.71 6.34 -14.00
N LEU A 251 -12.51 6.51 -13.43
CA LEU A 251 -11.50 7.43 -13.97
C LEU A 251 -11.01 6.99 -15.35
N LEU A 252 -10.64 5.71 -15.50
CA LEU A 252 -10.13 5.15 -16.75
C LEU A 252 -11.21 5.12 -17.85
N ASP A 253 -12.46 4.81 -17.46
CA ASP A 253 -13.61 4.84 -18.37
C ASP A 253 -13.92 6.27 -18.85
N GLU A 254 -13.78 7.27 -17.96
CA GLU A 254 -13.96 8.67 -18.32
C GLU A 254 -12.86 9.18 -19.27
N LEU A 255 -11.60 8.83 -19.03
CA LEU A 255 -10.49 9.14 -19.96
C LEU A 255 -10.80 8.59 -21.36
N THR A 256 -11.21 7.32 -21.42
CA THR A 256 -11.60 6.67 -22.68
C THR A 256 -12.77 7.37 -23.35
N THR A 257 -13.81 7.73 -22.58
CA THR A 257 -15.01 8.41 -23.08
C THR A 257 -14.69 9.78 -23.69
N ARG A 258 -13.69 10.47 -23.15
CA ARG A 258 -13.22 11.77 -23.65
C ARG A 258 -12.25 11.66 -24.83
N GLY A 259 -11.83 10.44 -25.19
CA GLY A 259 -10.81 10.21 -26.21
C GLY A 259 -9.41 10.62 -25.75
N GLU A 260 -9.17 10.65 -24.44
CA GLU A 260 -7.84 10.86 -23.87
C GLU A 260 -6.98 9.60 -24.05
N GLU A 261 -5.68 9.79 -24.22
CA GLU A 261 -4.73 8.68 -24.21
C GLU A 261 -4.64 8.05 -22.82
N ALA A 262 -4.52 6.73 -22.79
CA ALA A 262 -4.37 5.97 -21.55
C ALA A 262 -3.09 6.36 -20.79
N PRO A 263 -3.03 6.18 -19.46
CA PRO A 263 -1.79 6.31 -18.72
C PRO A 263 -0.72 5.34 -19.22
N ASP A 264 0.53 5.83 -19.32
CA ASP A 264 1.70 4.99 -19.51
C ASP A 264 2.11 4.29 -18.19
N LEU A 265 1.80 4.93 -17.06
CA LEU A 265 2.04 4.39 -15.72
C LEU A 265 0.92 4.84 -14.75
N VAL A 266 0.44 3.91 -13.94
CA VAL A 266 -0.36 4.21 -12.75
C VAL A 266 0.50 4.00 -11.51
N VAL A 267 0.53 5.02 -10.65
CA VAL A 267 1.15 4.98 -9.33
C VAL A 267 0.05 5.15 -8.29
N ALA A 268 -0.31 4.07 -7.60
CA ALA A 268 -1.46 4.09 -6.71
C ALA A 268 -1.34 3.10 -5.54
N ASP A 269 -2.46 2.78 -4.90
CA ASP A 269 -2.55 1.78 -3.84
C ASP A 269 -3.91 1.06 -3.88
N HIS A 270 -4.01 -0.10 -3.22
CA HIS A 270 -5.23 -0.89 -3.08
C HIS A 270 -6.00 -1.15 -4.40
N GLY A 271 -7.33 -0.99 -4.39
CA GLY A 271 -8.21 -1.13 -5.55
C GLY A 271 -7.89 -0.19 -6.70
N TRP A 272 -7.18 0.92 -6.46
CA TRP A 272 -6.76 1.81 -7.53
C TRP A 272 -5.64 1.16 -8.37
N ALA A 273 -4.61 0.63 -7.72
CA ALA A 273 -3.53 -0.07 -8.40
C ALA A 273 -4.00 -1.42 -8.98
N GLY A 274 -4.79 -2.19 -8.22
CA GLY A 274 -5.29 -3.50 -8.65
C GLY A 274 -6.20 -3.43 -9.88
N CYS A 275 -7.08 -2.43 -9.95
CA CYS A 275 -7.94 -2.19 -11.12
C CYS A 275 -7.12 -1.84 -12.38
N ALA A 276 -6.16 -0.92 -12.26
CA ALA A 276 -5.33 -0.50 -13.37
C ALA A 276 -4.49 -1.67 -13.93
N GLY A 277 -3.84 -2.44 -13.05
CA GLY A 277 -3.08 -3.62 -13.42
C GLY A 277 -3.94 -4.68 -14.11
N THR A 278 -5.15 -4.94 -13.61
CA THR A 278 -6.10 -5.86 -14.25
C THR A 278 -6.54 -5.40 -15.63
N ARG A 279 -6.63 -4.09 -15.86
CA ARG A 279 -6.92 -3.50 -17.18
C ARG A 279 -5.70 -3.47 -18.12
N GLY A 280 -4.57 -4.04 -17.70
CA GLY A 280 -3.35 -4.12 -18.50
C GLY A 280 -2.57 -2.81 -18.58
N ILE A 281 -2.87 -1.85 -17.70
CA ILE A 281 -2.09 -0.61 -17.58
C ILE A 281 -0.92 -0.88 -16.65
N ARG A 282 0.29 -0.51 -17.06
CA ARG A 282 1.50 -0.64 -16.25
C ARG A 282 1.28 0.07 -14.91
N SER A 283 1.44 -0.66 -13.80
CA SER A 283 1.05 -0.19 -12.47
C SER A 283 2.08 -0.55 -11.41
N ILE A 284 2.33 0.37 -10.48
CA ILE A 284 3.08 0.14 -9.24
C ILE A 284 2.31 0.71 -8.05
N GLY A 285 2.49 0.15 -6.86
CA GLY A 285 1.76 0.65 -5.70
C GLY A 285 2.17 0.13 -4.34
N PHE A 286 1.45 0.63 -3.34
CA PHE A 286 1.61 0.30 -1.92
C PHE A 286 0.44 -0.55 -1.42
N ALA A 287 0.72 -1.45 -0.47
CA ALA A 287 -0.30 -2.24 0.22
C ALA A 287 0.20 -2.67 1.61
N ASP A 288 -0.72 -2.75 2.58
CA ASP A 288 -0.46 -3.25 3.93
C ASP A 288 -0.36 -4.79 3.98
N CYS A 289 0.11 -5.31 5.10
CA CYS A 289 0.35 -6.71 5.37
C CYS A 289 -0.90 -7.58 5.41
N ASN A 290 -2.08 -6.98 5.52
CA ASN A 290 -3.38 -7.63 5.42
C ASN A 290 -3.99 -7.54 4.02
N ASP A 291 -3.28 -7.02 3.02
CA ASP A 291 -3.81 -6.74 1.68
C ASP A 291 -3.16 -7.63 0.60
N PRO A 292 -3.48 -8.94 0.57
CA PRO A 292 -2.82 -9.89 -0.30
C PRO A 292 -3.06 -9.64 -1.79
N ALA A 293 -4.14 -8.96 -2.16
CA ALA A 293 -4.56 -8.82 -3.54
C ALA A 293 -3.50 -8.15 -4.42
N LEU A 294 -2.84 -7.09 -3.93
CA LEU A 294 -1.84 -6.38 -4.73
C LEU A 294 -0.56 -7.20 -4.91
N PHE A 295 -0.12 -7.91 -3.87
CA PHE A 295 1.02 -8.83 -3.97
C PHE A 295 0.74 -10.02 -4.88
N VAL A 296 -0.50 -10.52 -4.88
CA VAL A 296 -0.94 -11.54 -5.85
C VAL A 296 -0.91 -10.97 -7.26
N ALA A 297 -1.38 -9.73 -7.47
CA ALA A 297 -1.31 -9.04 -8.76
C ALA A 297 0.15 -8.91 -9.26
N GLU A 298 1.12 -8.63 -8.38
CA GLU A 298 2.54 -8.67 -8.73
C GLU A 298 3.01 -10.08 -9.10
N ALA A 299 2.68 -11.08 -8.27
CA ALA A 299 3.11 -12.46 -8.49
C ALA A 299 2.61 -13.06 -9.81
N GLN A 300 1.50 -12.54 -10.35
CA GLN A 300 0.95 -12.95 -11.64
C GLN A 300 1.18 -11.95 -12.78
N GLY A 301 1.96 -10.90 -12.56
CA GLY A 301 2.43 -9.97 -13.61
C GLY A 301 1.43 -8.89 -14.05
N GLN A 302 0.39 -8.60 -13.26
CA GLN A 302 -0.52 -7.48 -13.52
C GLN A 302 -0.03 -6.16 -12.93
N VAL A 303 0.69 -6.22 -11.82
CA VAL A 303 1.33 -5.07 -11.16
C VAL A 303 2.84 -5.31 -11.17
N GLU A 304 3.64 -4.29 -11.47
CA GLU A 304 5.10 -4.44 -11.62
C GLU A 304 5.82 -4.46 -10.27
N VAL A 305 5.35 -3.62 -9.33
CA VAL A 305 5.91 -3.50 -7.98
C VAL A 305 4.78 -3.25 -6.98
N SER A 306 4.70 -4.12 -5.96
CA SER A 306 3.93 -3.89 -4.74
C SER A 306 4.89 -3.70 -3.57
N VAL A 307 4.82 -2.53 -2.92
CA VAL A 307 5.67 -2.20 -1.77
C VAL A 307 4.91 -2.52 -0.48
N PRO A 308 5.43 -3.43 0.37
CA PRO A 308 4.83 -3.71 1.67
C PRO A 308 5.19 -2.61 2.67
N LEU A 309 4.16 -1.99 3.28
CA LEU A 309 4.29 -1.03 4.37
C LEU A 309 2.98 -0.90 5.15
N ASP A 310 3.02 -0.49 6.42
CA ASP A 310 1.82 -0.06 7.14
C ASP A 310 1.43 1.33 6.60
N ASP A 311 0.24 1.43 6.01
CA ASP A 311 -0.23 2.60 5.25
C ASP A 311 -1.13 3.57 6.06
N ASP A 312 -1.39 3.25 7.34
CA ASP A 312 -2.17 4.08 8.28
C ASP A 312 -1.29 4.66 9.41
N VAL A 313 0.02 4.80 9.19
CA VAL A 313 0.85 5.58 10.11
C VAL A 313 0.70 7.08 9.88
N VAL A 314 1.13 7.86 10.88
CA VAL A 314 1.13 9.33 10.84
C VAL A 314 1.92 9.81 9.60
N PRO A 315 1.33 10.62 8.69
CA PRO A 315 1.92 10.87 7.37
C PRO A 315 3.32 11.47 7.36
N GLN A 316 3.66 12.27 8.38
CA GLN A 316 4.98 12.89 8.50
C GLN A 316 6.11 11.86 8.64
N LEU A 317 5.79 10.62 9.05
CA LEU A 317 6.75 9.54 9.23
C LEU A 317 7.22 8.94 7.89
N TYR A 318 6.49 9.14 6.79
CA TYR A 318 6.88 8.64 5.47
C TYR A 318 7.98 9.48 4.79
N GLN A 319 8.40 10.62 5.35
CA GLN A 319 9.38 11.49 4.68
C GLN A 319 10.68 10.74 4.29
N PRO A 320 11.30 9.91 5.15
CA PRO A 320 12.50 9.17 4.76
C PRO A 320 12.27 8.20 3.59
N LEU A 321 11.08 7.60 3.50
CA LEU A 321 10.67 6.74 2.39
C LEU A 321 10.53 7.54 1.10
N ILE A 322 9.87 8.70 1.16
CA ILE A 322 9.71 9.61 0.03
C ILE A 322 11.08 10.03 -0.50
N ASP A 323 11.97 10.47 0.39
CA ASP A 323 13.31 10.94 0.04
C ASP A 323 14.12 9.82 -0.63
N PHE A 324 14.05 8.59 -0.10
CA PHE A 324 14.73 7.44 -0.68
C PHE A 324 14.24 7.09 -2.08
N VAL A 325 12.91 7.00 -2.29
CA VAL A 325 12.34 6.70 -3.61
C VAL A 325 12.73 7.77 -4.63
N LEU A 326 12.66 9.05 -4.25
CA LEU A 326 13.01 10.15 -5.15
C LEU A 326 14.51 10.23 -5.44
N GLN A 327 15.36 9.83 -4.49
CA GLN A 327 16.80 9.69 -4.73
C GLN A 327 17.07 8.65 -5.81
N ILE A 328 16.52 7.43 -5.68
CA ILE A 328 16.68 6.37 -6.69
C ILE A 328 16.09 6.81 -8.04
N ALA A 329 14.89 7.40 -8.04
CA ALA A 329 14.25 7.86 -9.28
C ALA A 329 15.07 8.94 -10.01
N ALA A 330 15.78 9.82 -9.28
CA ALA A 330 16.60 10.88 -9.87
C ALA A 330 17.83 10.34 -10.62
N GLU A 331 18.34 9.15 -10.28
CA GLU A 331 19.47 8.53 -10.99
C GLU A 331 19.19 8.29 -12.48
N HIS A 332 17.91 8.19 -12.85
CA HIS A 332 17.47 8.03 -14.25
C HIS A 332 17.43 9.34 -15.05
N LEU A 333 17.58 10.50 -14.39
CA LEU A 333 17.57 11.82 -15.03
C LEU A 333 18.98 12.35 -15.35
N ASP A 334 20.00 11.79 -14.70
CA ASP A 334 21.40 12.19 -14.85
C ASP A 334 22.14 11.46 -15.99
N GLY A 335 21.43 10.61 -16.75
CA GLY A 335 21.94 9.84 -17.89
C GLY A 335 21.59 10.44 -19.25
#